data_AF-A0A9W8IB63-F1
#
_entry.id   AF-A0A9W8IB63-F1
#
_cell.length_a   1.000
_cell.length_b   1.000
_cell.length_c   1.000
_cell.angle_alpha   90.00
_cell.angle_beta   90.00
_cell.angle_gamma   90.00
#
_symmetry.space_group_name_H-M   'P 1'
#
loop_
_entity.id
_entity.type
_entity.pdbx_description
1 polymer ?
#
loop_
_entity_poly.entity_id
_entity_poly.type
_entity_poly.pdbx_seq_one_letter_code
_entity_poly.pdbx_strand_id
1 'polypeptide(L)'
;MTVADTLDIQQIYKQGIEQTNGTVGHLDNSQEQALKALWARLFEHFDKTQEKPILVEKSLVAKSGLAKDGISGDDSSAIEKWYSENKSKVTDIKHQLVRDKLYLEGNHEPLVPANFAPLFGDPSDSRTFYNAFWQAALRHRSPDTYLLGFLKSSEWDVNKAFSRLEHSINRRIQQDIDRLMWEGDLIQNCGITEKGLCIQTGKDKFGSPVFIVTVRLNVPKERTEADVEKFAAYSLEKAAQLARNYNDRALLLYDFTGFKLENVDTAFSKTIITTIQELYPHTFGATLLFVNSWLFSGIWKVIRGWMDPMVARRTTIVKDIKALQEFIDLSQIPASMGGELKKEFKYVYPRKEENDKMADQAGRLKAERQLATAVDSFVSETRKWTEGSDVAGHNADPRAQAAAAFDSAATELDPFIRARFVEER
;
A
#
# COMPACT_ATOMS: atom_id res chain seq x y z
N MET A 1 -13.70 -16.86 -19.87
CA MET A 1 -12.60 -16.00 -20.36
C MET A 1 -13.11 -15.24 -21.57
N THR A 2 -13.32 -13.94 -21.40
CA THR A 2 -13.62 -13.03 -22.52
C THR A 2 -12.34 -12.78 -23.34
N VAL A 3 -12.47 -12.28 -24.57
CA VAL A 3 -11.32 -11.85 -25.40
C VAL A 3 -10.47 -10.80 -24.66
N ALA A 4 -11.09 -10.02 -23.77
CA ALA A 4 -10.42 -8.99 -22.98
C ALA A 4 -9.50 -9.56 -21.87
N ASP A 5 -9.82 -10.73 -21.30
CA ASP A 5 -8.99 -11.43 -20.32
C ASP A 5 -7.67 -11.98 -20.92
N THR A 6 -7.51 -11.84 -22.24
CA THR A 6 -6.33 -12.30 -23.00
C THR A 6 -5.47 -11.16 -23.59
N LEU A 7 -5.90 -9.91 -23.43
CA LEU A 7 -5.16 -8.75 -23.95
C LEU A 7 -3.94 -8.46 -23.07
N ASP A 8 -2.78 -8.30 -23.71
CA ASP A 8 -1.57 -7.80 -23.04
C ASP A 8 -1.79 -6.34 -22.60
N ILE A 9 -1.13 -5.90 -21.53
CA ILE A 9 -1.29 -4.56 -20.95
C ILE A 9 -1.04 -3.45 -21.99
N GLN A 10 -0.12 -3.67 -22.94
CA GLN A 10 0.09 -2.79 -24.09
C GLN A 10 -1.17 -2.59 -24.94
N GLN A 11 -1.93 -3.65 -25.19
CA GLN A 11 -3.15 -3.58 -25.99
C GLN A 11 -4.26 -2.82 -25.25
N ILE A 12 -4.35 -2.99 -23.93
CA ILE A 12 -5.30 -2.25 -23.08
C ILE A 12 -5.05 -0.74 -23.21
N TYR A 13 -3.81 -0.29 -23.02
CA TYR A 13 -3.45 1.11 -23.14
C TYR A 13 -3.61 1.66 -24.56
N LYS A 14 -3.24 0.87 -25.58
CA LYS A 14 -3.38 1.26 -26.98
C LYS A 14 -4.83 1.45 -27.41
N GLN A 15 -5.74 0.63 -26.89
CA GLN A 15 -7.17 0.73 -27.19
C GLN A 15 -7.86 1.83 -26.39
N GLY A 16 -7.26 2.32 -25.29
CA GLY A 16 -7.86 3.31 -24.41
C GLY A 16 -9.12 2.80 -23.70
N ILE A 17 -9.35 1.49 -23.69
CA ILE A 17 -10.51 0.86 -23.03
C ILE A 17 -10.06 0.44 -21.64
N GLU A 18 -10.55 1.16 -20.62
CA GLU A 18 -10.35 0.76 -19.23
C GLU A 18 -11.04 -0.59 -18.99
N GLN A 19 -10.28 -1.57 -18.48
CA GLN A 19 -10.80 -2.90 -18.19
C GLN A 19 -11.60 -2.87 -16.89
N THR A 20 -12.92 -2.68 -17.02
CA THR A 20 -13.84 -2.66 -15.87
C THR A 20 -14.42 -4.05 -15.54
N ASN A 21 -14.24 -5.05 -16.42
CA ASN A 21 -14.65 -6.42 -16.15
C ASN A 21 -14.08 -6.95 -14.83
N GLY A 22 -14.92 -7.56 -13.98
CA GLY A 22 -14.47 -8.05 -12.68
C GLY A 22 -14.26 -6.96 -11.62
N THR A 23 -14.88 -5.79 -11.80
CA THR A 23 -14.92 -4.72 -10.79
C THR A 23 -16.35 -4.54 -10.25
N VAL A 24 -16.48 -3.83 -9.13
CA VAL A 24 -17.79 -3.51 -8.54
C VAL A 24 -18.68 -2.83 -9.59
N GLY A 25 -19.92 -3.30 -9.72
CA GLY A 25 -20.88 -2.82 -10.72
C GLY A 25 -20.68 -3.38 -12.15
N HIS A 26 -19.64 -4.19 -12.37
CA HIS A 26 -19.29 -4.74 -13.69
C HIS A 26 -18.90 -6.23 -13.61
N LEU A 27 -19.65 -6.99 -12.81
CA LEU A 27 -19.47 -8.43 -12.68
C LEU A 27 -20.42 -9.16 -13.63
N ASP A 28 -19.92 -10.20 -14.30
CA ASP A 28 -20.81 -11.20 -14.90
C ASP A 28 -21.36 -12.17 -13.84
N ASN A 29 -22.36 -12.97 -14.20
CA ASN A 29 -22.99 -13.91 -13.25
C ASN A 29 -21.98 -14.87 -12.60
N SER A 30 -20.98 -15.36 -13.34
CA SER A 30 -19.98 -16.30 -12.79
C SER A 30 -19.06 -15.61 -11.79
N GLN A 31 -18.68 -14.37 -12.07
CA GLN A 31 -17.85 -13.54 -11.21
C GLN A 31 -18.60 -13.14 -9.93
N GLU A 32 -19.88 -12.79 -10.04
CA GLU A 32 -20.73 -12.51 -8.89
C GLU A 32 -20.88 -13.74 -7.99
N GLN A 33 -21.11 -14.92 -8.56
CA GLN A 33 -21.16 -16.18 -7.79
C GLN A 33 -19.83 -16.48 -7.10
N ALA A 34 -18.69 -16.21 -7.74
CA ALA A 34 -17.37 -16.37 -7.12
C ALA A 34 -17.15 -15.40 -5.95
N LEU A 35 -17.57 -14.13 -6.10
CA LEU A 35 -17.54 -13.14 -5.01
C LEU A 35 -18.44 -13.56 -3.85
N LYS A 36 -19.65 -14.03 -4.14
CA LYS A 36 -20.60 -14.55 -3.16
C LYS A 36 -20.04 -15.73 -2.38
N ALA A 37 -19.42 -16.69 -3.08
CA ALA A 37 -18.78 -17.85 -2.47
C ALA A 37 -17.57 -17.46 -1.60
N LEU A 38 -16.77 -16.48 -2.04
CA LEU A 38 -15.64 -15.99 -1.24
C LEU A 38 -16.10 -15.30 0.04
N TRP A 39 -17.15 -14.47 -0.02
CA TRP A 39 -17.76 -13.88 1.17
C TRP A 39 -18.30 -14.92 2.14
N ALA A 40 -19.04 -15.92 1.65
CA ALA A 40 -19.58 -16.99 2.49
C ALA A 40 -18.45 -17.73 3.24
N ARG A 41 -17.36 -18.06 2.53
CA ARG A 41 -16.18 -18.69 3.14
C ARG A 41 -15.48 -17.79 4.16
N LEU A 42 -15.40 -16.49 3.87
CA LEU A 42 -14.81 -15.51 4.77
C LEU A 42 -15.61 -15.38 6.07
N PHE A 43 -16.95 -15.38 5.98
CA PHE A 43 -17.82 -15.38 7.15
C PHE A 43 -17.66 -16.64 8.01
N GLU A 44 -17.61 -17.82 7.39
CA GLU A 44 -17.30 -19.05 8.14
C GLU A 44 -15.96 -18.96 8.86
N HIS A 45 -14.96 -18.34 8.24
CA HIS A 45 -13.66 -18.16 8.86
C HIS A 45 -13.72 -17.18 10.02
N PHE A 46 -14.37 -16.02 9.86
CA PHE A 46 -14.60 -15.06 10.93
C PHE A 46 -15.25 -15.72 12.16
N ASP A 47 -16.29 -16.51 11.93
CA ASP A 47 -17.03 -17.21 12.99
C ASP A 47 -16.14 -18.26 13.69
N LYS A 48 -15.19 -18.90 12.98
CA LYS A 48 -14.25 -19.91 13.51
C LYS A 48 -13.03 -19.32 14.23
N THR A 49 -12.68 -18.06 13.99
CA THR A 49 -11.45 -17.42 14.48
C THR A 49 -11.68 -16.22 15.41
N GLN A 50 -12.93 -15.90 15.75
CA GLN A 50 -13.28 -14.72 16.55
C GLN A 50 -12.46 -14.58 17.85
N GLU A 51 -12.18 -15.70 18.54
CA GLU A 51 -11.44 -15.73 19.80
C GLU A 51 -9.96 -16.15 19.65
N LYS A 52 -9.43 -16.13 18.42
CA LYS A 52 -8.05 -16.58 18.12
C LYS A 52 -7.21 -15.39 17.64
N PRO A 53 -6.65 -14.59 18.57
CA PRO A 53 -5.78 -13.49 18.19
C PRO A 53 -4.50 -14.03 17.54
N ILE A 54 -4.03 -13.32 16.53
CA ILE A 54 -2.78 -13.58 15.81
C ILE A 54 -1.75 -12.59 16.33
N LEU A 55 -0.58 -13.10 16.74
CA LEU A 55 0.47 -12.29 17.33
C LEU A 55 1.24 -11.48 16.29
N VAL A 56 1.70 -10.30 16.71
CA VAL A 56 2.69 -9.51 15.98
C VAL A 56 4.08 -10.09 16.27
N GLU A 57 4.66 -10.81 15.31
CA GLU A 57 5.95 -11.51 15.50
C GLU A 57 7.12 -10.91 14.71
N LYS A 58 6.86 -10.22 13.59
CA LYS A 58 7.87 -9.71 12.65
C LYS A 58 7.61 -8.25 12.30
N SER A 59 7.33 -7.46 13.33
CA SER A 59 7.00 -6.05 13.21
C SER A 59 8.05 -5.30 12.38
N LEU A 60 7.60 -4.55 11.36
CA LEU A 60 8.46 -3.64 10.60
C LEU A 60 8.78 -2.37 11.39
N VAL A 61 8.12 -2.18 12.54
CA VAL A 61 8.35 -1.12 13.51
C VAL A 61 9.04 -1.71 14.75
N ALA A 62 10.11 -1.10 15.24
CA ALA A 62 10.82 -1.59 16.42
C ALA A 62 9.95 -1.48 17.69
N LYS A 63 9.89 -2.54 18.52
CA LYS A 63 9.10 -2.56 19.77
C LYS A 63 10.00 -2.63 21.02
N SER A 64 9.80 -1.65 21.93
CA SER A 64 10.30 -1.46 23.33
C SER A 64 11.60 -0.66 23.57
N GLY A 65 11.74 0.01 24.72
CA GLY A 65 12.82 0.99 25.00
C GLY A 65 12.38 2.40 24.59
N LEU A 66 13.25 3.26 24.07
CA LEU A 66 12.82 4.50 23.40
C LEU A 66 12.21 4.12 22.01
N ALA A 67 11.29 3.16 22.03
CA ALA A 67 10.82 2.26 20.96
C ALA A 67 11.95 1.68 20.08
N LYS A 68 13.05 1.28 20.71
CA LYS A 68 14.32 0.68 20.21
C LYS A 68 14.95 1.13 18.87
N ASP A 69 15.13 2.40 18.53
CA ASP A 69 14.86 3.61 19.28
C ASP A 69 14.17 4.59 18.33
N GLY A 70 12.96 4.13 18.03
CA GLY A 70 11.76 4.66 17.41
C GLY A 70 11.25 6.04 17.85
N ILE A 71 12.01 6.82 18.60
CA ILE A 71 11.50 7.31 19.89
C ILE A 71 10.23 8.17 19.86
N SER A 72 9.08 7.52 20.02
CA SER A 72 7.84 8.12 20.49
C SER A 72 7.71 7.90 22.01
N GLY A 73 7.84 8.97 22.78
CA GLY A 73 7.60 9.04 24.22
C GLY A 73 7.66 10.50 24.69
N ASP A 74 6.98 10.86 25.77
CA ASP A 74 6.88 12.27 26.21
C ASP A 74 7.99 12.67 27.20
N ASP A 75 8.93 11.77 27.50
CA ASP A 75 10.06 12.04 28.40
C ASP A 75 11.24 12.65 27.63
N SER A 76 11.22 13.97 27.50
CA SER A 76 12.29 14.75 26.86
C SER A 76 13.67 14.44 27.44
N SER A 77 13.79 14.14 28.74
CA SER A 77 15.08 13.84 29.38
C SER A 77 15.65 12.50 28.94
N ALA A 78 14.80 11.48 28.78
CA ALA A 78 15.21 10.18 28.27
C ALA A 78 15.58 10.24 26.78
N ILE A 79 14.84 11.03 25.99
CA ILE A 79 15.13 11.29 24.58
C ILE A 79 16.49 11.98 24.42
N GLU A 80 16.71 13.09 25.14
CA GLU A 80 17.95 13.84 25.11
C GLU A 80 19.15 12.98 25.49
N LYS A 81 19.01 12.19 26.57
CA LYS A 81 20.03 11.26 27.00
C LYS A 81 20.38 10.26 25.89
N TRP A 82 19.38 9.66 25.24
CA TRP A 82 19.63 8.70 24.19
C TRP A 82 20.29 9.28 22.95
N TYR A 83 19.84 10.45 22.47
CA TYR A 83 20.47 11.11 21.33
C TYR A 83 21.93 11.50 21.65
N SER A 84 22.20 11.90 22.91
CA SER A 84 23.57 12.17 23.36
C SER A 84 24.46 10.92 23.34
N GLU A 85 23.92 9.76 23.71
CA GLU A 85 24.62 8.47 23.75
C GLU A 85 24.78 7.83 22.35
N ASN A 86 23.92 8.19 21.39
CA ASN A 86 23.82 7.54 20.08
C ASN A 86 24.20 8.45 18.89
N LYS A 87 24.83 9.60 19.14
CA LYS A 87 25.13 10.61 18.11
C LYS A 87 25.79 10.03 16.86
N SER A 88 26.78 9.14 17.01
CA SER A 88 27.48 8.51 15.87
C SER A 88 26.54 7.70 14.98
N LYS A 89 25.61 6.95 15.57
CA LYS A 89 24.61 6.15 14.87
C LYS A 89 23.62 7.03 14.11
N VAL A 90 23.06 8.05 14.77
CA VAL A 90 22.01 8.90 14.17
C VAL A 90 22.56 9.90 13.14
N THR A 91 23.86 10.13 13.10
CA THR A 91 24.52 10.92 12.04
C THR A 91 24.98 10.06 10.85
N ASP A 92 25.03 8.73 11.00
CA ASP A 92 25.33 7.83 9.88
C ASP A 92 24.07 7.65 9.03
N ILE A 93 24.14 8.06 7.76
CA ILE A 93 23.02 7.98 6.80
C ILE A 93 22.47 6.55 6.67
N LYS A 94 23.30 5.53 6.93
CA LYS A 94 22.89 4.13 6.93
C LYS A 94 21.82 3.82 7.98
N HIS A 95 21.80 4.58 9.07
CA HIS A 95 20.95 4.35 10.24
C HIS A 95 20.02 5.53 10.55
N GLN A 96 20.28 6.71 9.97
CA GLN A 96 19.51 7.93 10.21
C GLN A 96 18.08 7.82 9.65
N LEU A 97 17.10 7.97 10.53
CA LEU A 97 15.69 8.09 10.15
C LEU A 97 15.27 9.56 10.05
N VAL A 98 14.12 9.80 9.41
CA VAL A 98 13.53 11.14 9.25
C VAL A 98 13.36 11.86 10.59
N ARG A 99 12.90 11.16 11.63
CA ARG A 99 12.81 11.76 12.97
C ARG A 99 14.17 12.13 13.58
N ASP A 100 15.23 11.36 13.31
CA ASP A 100 16.55 11.62 13.86
C ASP A 100 17.15 12.88 13.25
N LYS A 101 16.93 13.04 11.94
CA LYS A 101 17.30 14.24 11.20
C LYS A 101 16.60 15.48 11.75
N LEU A 102 15.28 15.41 11.96
CA LEU A 102 14.49 16.49 12.56
C LEU A 102 14.96 16.83 13.98
N TYR A 103 15.21 15.81 14.80
CA TYR A 103 15.72 16.01 16.15
C TYR A 103 17.07 16.72 16.15
N LEU A 104 18.02 16.29 15.31
CA LEU A 104 19.34 16.92 15.20
C LEU A 104 19.29 18.37 14.67
N GLU A 105 18.20 18.75 13.98
CA GLU A 105 17.95 20.11 13.51
C GLU A 105 17.18 20.97 14.52
N GLY A 106 16.91 20.45 15.72
CA GLY A 106 16.27 21.16 16.82
C GLY A 106 14.74 21.08 16.82
N ASN A 107 14.13 20.27 15.94
CA ASN A 107 12.71 19.99 16.00
C ASN A 107 12.45 18.78 16.91
N HIS A 108 12.05 19.07 18.15
CA HIS A 108 11.77 18.07 19.17
C HIS A 108 10.26 17.85 19.40
N GLU A 109 9.40 18.44 18.57
CA GLU A 109 7.96 18.29 18.73
C GLU A 109 7.51 16.87 18.33
N PRO A 110 6.56 16.26 19.07
CA PRO A 110 5.98 14.99 18.68
C PRO A 110 5.11 15.18 17.44
N LEU A 111 5.55 14.60 16.31
CA LEU A 111 4.87 14.69 15.01
C LEU A 111 3.73 13.69 14.84
N VAL A 112 3.72 12.62 15.64
CA VAL A 112 2.61 11.67 15.80
C VAL A 112 2.44 11.37 17.29
N PRO A 113 1.23 11.09 17.78
CA PRO A 113 1.04 10.74 19.18
C PRO A 113 1.69 9.40 19.54
N ALA A 114 2.24 9.29 20.75
CA ALA A 114 2.91 8.07 21.22
C ALA A 114 1.91 6.92 21.51
N ASN A 115 0.65 7.25 21.78
CA ASN A 115 -0.42 6.33 22.14
C ASN A 115 -1.08 5.68 20.92
N PHE A 116 -0.29 5.02 20.08
CA PHE A 116 -0.86 4.12 19.08
C PHE A 116 -1.77 3.10 19.75
N ALA A 117 -3.00 3.02 19.23
CA ALA A 117 -3.95 1.99 19.56
C ALA A 117 -4.39 1.36 18.24
N PRO A 118 -4.40 0.03 18.13
CA PRO A 118 -5.06 -0.65 17.03
C PRO A 118 -6.55 -0.33 16.94
N LEU A 119 -7.13 -0.52 15.76
CA LEU A 119 -8.58 -0.41 15.57
C LEU A 119 -9.32 -1.54 16.28
N PHE A 120 -10.62 -1.33 16.50
CA PHE A 120 -11.53 -2.33 17.09
C PHE A 120 -11.15 -2.79 18.50
N GLY A 121 -10.27 -2.05 19.19
CA GLY A 121 -9.84 -2.36 20.56
C GLY A 121 -8.84 -3.52 20.66
N ASP A 122 -8.22 -3.93 19.54
CA ASP A 122 -7.19 -4.97 19.57
C ASP A 122 -5.97 -4.54 20.42
N PRO A 123 -5.31 -5.47 21.14
CA PRO A 123 -4.08 -5.18 21.87
C PRO A 123 -2.91 -4.78 20.95
N SER A 124 -1.92 -4.04 21.44
CA SER A 124 -0.78 -3.57 20.62
C SER A 124 0.09 -4.68 20.01
N ASP A 125 0.03 -5.90 20.54
CA ASP A 125 0.87 -7.04 20.17
C ASP A 125 0.11 -8.16 19.44
N SER A 126 -1.18 -7.97 19.17
CA SER A 126 -2.00 -8.97 18.48
C SER A 126 -3.21 -8.36 17.77
N ARG A 127 -3.75 -9.06 16.77
CA ARG A 127 -5.00 -8.68 16.09
C ARG A 127 -5.87 -9.90 15.88
N THR A 128 -7.19 -9.74 15.88
CA THR A 128 -8.06 -10.79 15.34
C THR A 128 -8.05 -10.75 13.81
N PHE A 129 -8.29 -11.90 13.17
CA PHE A 129 -8.38 -11.95 11.71
C PHE A 129 -9.47 -11.01 11.16
N TYR A 130 -10.63 -10.97 11.84
CA TYR A 130 -11.77 -10.10 11.49
C TYR A 130 -11.36 -8.62 11.48
N ASN A 131 -10.75 -8.15 12.57
CA ASN A 131 -10.35 -6.75 12.72
C ASN A 131 -9.27 -6.36 11.70
N ALA A 132 -8.29 -7.24 11.48
CA ALA A 132 -7.23 -7.01 10.50
C ALA A 132 -7.76 -7.00 9.05
N PHE A 133 -8.76 -7.83 8.73
CA PHE A 133 -9.45 -7.78 7.44
C PHE A 133 -10.09 -6.41 7.19
N TRP A 134 -10.87 -5.92 8.15
CA TRP A 134 -11.55 -4.63 8.01
C TRP A 134 -10.58 -3.46 7.93
N GLN A 135 -9.50 -3.49 8.71
CA GLN A 135 -8.42 -2.53 8.60
C GLN A 135 -7.78 -2.54 7.20
N ALA A 136 -7.51 -3.72 6.63
CA ALA A 136 -6.94 -3.83 5.29
C ALA A 136 -7.90 -3.32 4.20
N ALA A 137 -9.21 -3.51 4.39
CA ALA A 137 -10.26 -3.08 3.48
C ALA A 137 -10.43 -1.55 3.43
N LEU A 138 -9.98 -0.79 4.44
CA LEU A 138 -10.06 0.69 4.46
C LEU A 138 -9.32 1.37 3.30
N ARG A 139 -8.42 0.65 2.62
CA ARG A 139 -7.66 1.14 1.47
C ARG A 139 -8.47 1.08 0.18
N HIS A 140 -9.68 0.54 0.23
CA HIS A 140 -10.59 0.39 -0.89
C HIS A 140 -11.88 1.14 -0.61
N ARG A 141 -12.54 1.64 -1.66
CA ARG A 141 -13.86 2.28 -1.53
C ARG A 141 -14.97 1.29 -1.20
N SER A 142 -14.77 0.02 -1.54
CA SER A 142 -15.69 -1.06 -1.20
C SER A 142 -14.91 -2.26 -0.67
N PRO A 143 -15.39 -2.93 0.38
CA PRO A 143 -14.84 -4.22 0.82
C PRO A 143 -14.84 -5.26 -0.31
N ASP A 144 -15.76 -5.16 -1.27
CA ASP A 144 -15.78 -6.03 -2.46
C ASP A 144 -14.57 -5.82 -3.36
N THR A 145 -14.12 -4.58 -3.54
CA THR A 145 -12.95 -4.32 -4.39
C THR A 145 -11.71 -5.02 -3.84
N TYR A 146 -11.58 -5.08 -2.52
CA TYR A 146 -10.50 -5.80 -1.86
C TYR A 146 -10.53 -7.29 -2.21
N LEU A 147 -11.68 -7.95 -2.06
CA LEU A 147 -11.86 -9.37 -2.38
C LEU A 147 -11.73 -9.67 -3.87
N LEU A 148 -12.25 -8.79 -4.73
CA LEU A 148 -12.14 -8.91 -6.19
C LEU A 148 -10.68 -8.90 -6.65
N GLY A 149 -9.78 -8.17 -5.95
CA GLY A 149 -8.34 -8.25 -6.21
C GLY A 149 -7.79 -9.67 -6.02
N PHE A 150 -8.22 -10.38 -4.96
CA PHE A 150 -7.82 -11.77 -4.73
C PHE A 150 -8.46 -12.74 -5.73
N LEU A 151 -9.73 -12.57 -6.07
CA LEU A 151 -10.41 -13.40 -7.07
C LEU A 151 -9.75 -13.26 -8.44
N LYS A 152 -9.55 -12.03 -8.92
CA LYS A 152 -8.91 -11.79 -10.21
C LYS A 152 -7.47 -12.31 -10.26
N SER A 153 -6.71 -12.22 -9.17
CA SER A 153 -5.32 -12.74 -9.13
C SER A 153 -5.28 -14.26 -9.07
N SER A 154 -6.38 -14.87 -8.66
CA SER A 154 -6.53 -16.31 -8.49
C SER A 154 -7.33 -16.95 -9.63
N GLU A 155 -7.51 -16.25 -10.75
CA GLU A 155 -8.25 -16.74 -11.92
C GLU A 155 -9.69 -17.15 -11.56
N TRP A 156 -10.29 -16.41 -10.61
CA TRP A 156 -11.63 -16.65 -10.06
C TRP A 156 -11.79 -17.98 -9.30
N ASP A 157 -10.69 -18.67 -8.97
CA ASP A 157 -10.70 -19.80 -8.03
C ASP A 157 -10.87 -19.29 -6.60
N VAL A 158 -12.03 -19.60 -6.01
CA VAL A 158 -12.44 -19.16 -4.67
C VAL A 158 -11.52 -19.70 -3.57
N ASN A 159 -11.06 -20.95 -3.68
CA ASN A 159 -10.19 -21.56 -2.67
C ASN A 159 -8.81 -20.91 -2.68
N LYS A 160 -8.23 -20.73 -3.87
CA LYS A 160 -6.94 -20.06 -4.07
C LYS A 160 -7.02 -18.59 -3.64
N ALA A 161 -8.11 -17.90 -3.96
CA ALA A 161 -8.35 -16.52 -3.54
C ALA A 161 -8.41 -16.41 -2.01
N PHE A 162 -9.16 -17.30 -1.35
CA PHE A 162 -9.27 -17.32 0.10
C PHE A 162 -7.93 -17.61 0.77
N SER A 163 -7.19 -18.64 0.33
CA SER A 163 -5.87 -18.95 0.91
C SER A 163 -4.86 -17.82 0.77
N ARG A 164 -4.90 -17.07 -0.34
CA ARG A 164 -4.06 -15.89 -0.55
C ARG A 164 -4.50 -14.71 0.33
N LEU A 165 -5.80 -14.48 0.47
CA LEU A 165 -6.34 -13.47 1.38
C LEU A 165 -5.94 -13.76 2.83
N GLU A 166 -6.12 -15.00 3.27
CA GLU A 166 -5.77 -15.43 4.62
C GLU A 166 -4.27 -15.22 4.91
N HIS A 167 -3.41 -15.64 3.97
CA HIS A 167 -1.98 -15.39 4.05
C HIS A 167 -1.67 -13.88 4.13
N SER A 168 -2.32 -13.07 3.28
CA SER A 168 -2.16 -11.63 3.24
C SER A 168 -2.48 -10.99 4.59
N ILE A 169 -3.65 -11.27 5.16
CA ILE A 169 -4.07 -10.72 6.45
C ILE A 169 -3.10 -11.13 7.56
N ASN A 170 -2.70 -12.40 7.63
CA ASN A 170 -1.76 -12.88 8.63
C ASN A 170 -0.41 -12.17 8.55
N ARG A 171 0.11 -11.96 7.33
CA ARG A 171 1.37 -11.25 7.11
C ARG A 171 1.26 -9.78 7.53
N ARG A 172 0.14 -9.11 7.24
CA ARG A 172 -0.11 -7.73 7.66
C ARG A 172 -0.09 -7.58 9.18
N ILE A 173 -0.71 -8.52 9.90
CA ILE A 173 -0.69 -8.56 11.37
C ILE A 173 0.75 -8.76 11.86
N GLN A 174 1.44 -9.78 11.36
CA GLN A 174 2.81 -10.09 11.77
C GLN A 174 3.78 -8.92 11.56
N GLN A 175 3.57 -8.12 10.50
CA GLN A 175 4.40 -6.98 10.13
C GLN A 175 4.00 -5.66 10.81
N ASP A 176 2.92 -5.63 11.59
CA ASP A 176 2.41 -4.43 12.30
C ASP A 176 2.18 -3.26 11.33
N ILE A 177 1.56 -3.56 10.19
CA ILE A 177 1.38 -2.60 9.09
C ILE A 177 0.61 -1.35 9.52
N ASP A 178 -0.34 -1.48 10.45
CA ASP A 178 -1.06 -0.34 10.99
C ASP A 178 -0.20 0.60 11.82
N ARG A 179 0.73 0.05 12.62
CA ARG A 179 1.75 0.87 13.27
C ARG A 179 2.69 1.49 12.25
N LEU A 180 3.08 0.77 11.20
CA LEU A 180 3.89 1.33 10.11
C LEU A 180 3.23 2.57 9.49
N MET A 181 1.92 2.53 9.27
CA MET A 181 1.14 3.66 8.75
C MET A 181 0.92 4.77 9.78
N TRP A 182 0.78 4.41 11.07
CA TRP A 182 0.73 5.37 12.17
C TRP A 182 1.99 6.25 12.22
N GLU A 183 3.16 5.63 12.13
CA GLU A 183 4.46 6.32 12.16
C GLU A 183 4.79 7.06 10.86
N GLY A 184 4.39 6.49 9.73
CA GLY A 184 4.60 7.04 8.39
C GLY A 184 6.06 7.33 8.05
N ASP A 185 6.30 8.56 7.59
CA ASP A 185 7.62 9.02 7.14
C ASP A 185 8.68 9.01 8.25
N LEU A 186 8.27 9.19 9.51
CA LEU A 186 9.20 9.39 10.63
C LEU A 186 10.20 8.25 10.82
N ILE A 187 9.74 7.02 10.57
CA ILE A 187 10.56 5.82 10.75
C ILE A 187 11.27 5.37 9.47
N GLN A 188 11.14 6.12 8.37
CA GLN A 188 11.83 5.81 7.13
C GLN A 188 13.27 6.33 7.17
N ASN A 189 14.16 5.67 6.43
CA ASN A 189 15.56 6.09 6.31
C ASN A 189 15.67 7.39 5.50
N CYS A 190 16.42 8.37 5.99
CA CYS A 190 16.59 9.68 5.33
C CYS A 190 17.21 9.56 3.95
N GLY A 191 18.24 8.72 3.80
CA GLY A 191 18.95 8.53 2.53
C GLY A 191 18.02 8.02 1.41
N ILE A 192 17.01 7.23 1.76
CA ILE A 192 16.00 6.76 0.81
C ILE A 192 14.97 7.85 0.48
N THR A 193 14.44 8.52 1.50
CA THR A 193 13.34 9.49 1.37
C THR A 193 13.77 10.81 0.74
N GLU A 194 14.88 11.40 1.19
CA GLU A 194 15.42 12.67 0.68
C GLU A 194 15.82 12.57 -0.80
N LYS A 195 16.33 11.40 -1.22
CA LYS A 195 16.65 11.14 -2.63
C LYS A 195 15.40 10.95 -3.50
N GLY A 196 14.25 10.64 -2.92
CA GLY A 196 13.05 10.31 -3.69
C GLY A 196 13.20 9.01 -4.46
N LEU A 197 13.68 7.95 -3.80
CA LEU A 197 13.87 6.64 -4.45
C LEU A 197 12.57 6.14 -5.12
N CYS A 198 11.43 6.35 -4.47
CA CYS A 198 10.09 6.08 -5.00
C CYS A 198 9.21 7.31 -4.74
N ILE A 199 8.69 7.91 -5.81
CA ILE A 199 7.84 9.11 -5.74
C ILE A 199 6.57 8.93 -6.56
N GLN A 200 5.46 9.50 -6.11
CA GLN A 200 4.29 9.64 -6.97
C GLN A 200 4.40 10.93 -7.80
N THR A 201 4.39 10.80 -9.13
CA THR A 201 4.37 11.97 -10.02
C THR A 201 3.74 11.63 -11.36
N GLY A 202 2.91 12.54 -11.87
CA GLY A 202 2.14 12.32 -13.10
C GLY A 202 1.00 11.31 -12.94
N LYS A 203 0.28 11.11 -14.05
CA LYS A 203 -0.80 10.15 -14.19
C LYS A 203 -0.66 9.36 -15.49
N ASP A 204 -1.11 8.12 -15.49
CA ASP A 204 -1.22 7.32 -16.70
C ASP A 204 -2.38 7.83 -17.58
N LYS A 205 -2.53 7.28 -18.79
CA LYS A 205 -3.59 7.69 -19.75
C LYS A 205 -5.03 7.45 -19.30
N PHE A 206 -5.21 6.71 -18.22
CA PHE A 206 -6.51 6.45 -17.62
C PHE A 206 -6.69 7.26 -16.32
N GLY A 207 -5.72 8.12 -15.98
CA GLY A 207 -5.76 8.99 -14.81
C GLY A 207 -5.24 8.36 -13.52
N SER A 208 -4.72 7.13 -13.54
CA SER A 208 -4.17 6.49 -12.34
C SER A 208 -2.84 7.14 -11.93
N PRO A 209 -2.53 7.22 -10.62
CA PRO A 209 -1.26 7.73 -10.15
C PRO A 209 -0.09 6.86 -10.64
N VAL A 210 0.96 7.52 -11.11
CA VAL A 210 2.22 6.87 -11.48
C VAL A 210 3.21 6.97 -10.32
N PHE A 211 3.72 5.82 -9.88
CA PHE A 211 4.80 5.71 -8.90
C PHE A 211 6.10 5.40 -9.64
N ILE A 212 7.07 6.30 -9.54
CA ILE A 212 8.35 6.18 -10.24
C ILE A 212 9.42 5.74 -9.24
N VAL A 213 10.02 4.57 -9.49
CA VAL A 213 11.19 4.08 -8.77
C VAL A 213 12.43 4.39 -9.60
N THR A 214 13.25 5.32 -9.13
CA THR A 214 14.44 5.77 -9.85
C THR A 214 15.65 4.94 -9.45
N VAL A 215 16.02 3.95 -10.28
CA VAL A 215 16.99 2.91 -9.90
C VAL A 215 18.37 3.49 -9.58
N ARG A 216 18.84 4.50 -10.33
CA ARG A 216 20.14 5.15 -10.07
C ARG A 216 20.26 5.80 -8.67
N LEU A 217 19.14 6.06 -8.01
CA LEU A 217 19.09 6.63 -6.65
C LEU A 217 19.14 5.55 -5.57
N ASN A 218 19.03 4.28 -5.93
CA ASN A 218 19.20 3.19 -4.99
C ASN A 218 20.69 3.05 -4.61
N VAL A 219 21.01 3.35 -3.36
CA VAL A 219 22.38 3.22 -2.81
C VAL A 219 22.37 2.21 -1.66
N PRO A 220 22.59 0.91 -1.92
CA PRO A 220 22.44 -0.15 -0.92
C PRO A 220 23.29 0.04 0.35
N LYS A 221 24.43 0.75 0.25
CA LYS A 221 25.34 0.99 1.37
C LYS A 221 24.78 1.99 2.41
N GLU A 222 23.80 2.80 2.04
CA GLU A 222 23.21 3.85 2.88
C GLU A 222 21.92 3.40 3.58
N ARG A 223 21.64 2.09 3.64
CA ARG A 223 20.45 1.56 4.30
C ARG A 223 20.73 0.18 4.89
N THR A 224 19.86 -0.26 5.79
CA THR A 224 19.84 -1.64 6.27
C THR A 224 18.85 -2.50 5.46
N GLU A 225 18.95 -3.83 5.59
CA GLU A 225 17.96 -4.76 5.03
C GLU A 225 16.57 -4.57 5.67
N ALA A 226 16.50 -4.18 6.94
CA ALA A 226 15.22 -3.85 7.58
C ALA A 226 14.58 -2.59 6.98
N ASP A 227 15.38 -1.58 6.62
CA ASP A 227 14.87 -0.37 5.95
C ASP A 227 14.30 -0.68 4.57
N VAL A 228 14.86 -1.69 3.90
CA VAL A 228 14.37 -2.17 2.61
C VAL A 228 12.95 -2.70 2.69
N GLU A 229 12.70 -3.66 3.59
CA GLU A 229 11.38 -4.29 3.74
C GLU A 229 10.34 -3.28 4.23
N LYS A 230 10.71 -2.47 5.22
CA LYS A 230 9.88 -1.39 5.77
C LYS A 230 9.52 -0.36 4.71
N PHE A 231 10.49 0.12 3.92
CA PHE A 231 10.25 1.10 2.85
C PHE A 231 9.38 0.52 1.73
N ALA A 232 9.58 -0.75 1.36
CA ALA A 232 8.76 -1.43 0.38
C ALA A 232 7.30 -1.52 0.85
N ALA A 233 7.07 -2.03 2.06
CA ALA A 233 5.73 -2.12 2.64
C ALA A 233 5.06 -0.74 2.72
N TYR A 234 5.77 0.27 3.24
CA TYR A 234 5.26 1.63 3.36
C TYR A 234 4.90 2.26 2.00
N SER A 235 5.77 2.10 1.00
CA SER A 235 5.53 2.63 -0.35
C SER A 235 4.33 1.96 -1.02
N LEU A 236 4.12 0.66 -0.78
CA LEU A 236 2.99 -0.09 -1.31
C LEU A 236 1.68 0.27 -0.61
N GLU A 237 1.69 0.46 0.72
CA GLU A 237 0.53 0.97 1.45
C GLU A 237 0.13 2.36 0.97
N LYS A 238 1.11 3.25 0.81
CA LYS A 238 0.90 4.57 0.25
C LYS A 238 0.31 4.50 -1.16
N ALA A 239 0.83 3.61 -2.01
CA ALA A 239 0.31 3.41 -3.35
C ALA A 239 -1.14 2.92 -3.35
N ALA A 240 -1.48 1.95 -2.51
CA ALA A 240 -2.85 1.47 -2.35
C ALA A 240 -3.80 2.58 -1.85
N GLN A 241 -3.37 3.35 -0.85
CA GLN A 241 -4.15 4.45 -0.28
C GLN A 241 -4.44 5.55 -1.32
N LEU A 242 -3.43 5.92 -2.11
CA LEU A 242 -3.61 6.91 -3.17
C LEU A 242 -4.47 6.34 -4.31
N ALA A 243 -4.26 5.07 -4.69
CA ALA A 243 -5.03 4.38 -5.73
C ALA A 243 -6.52 4.24 -5.40
N ARG A 244 -6.92 4.26 -4.13
CA ARG A 244 -8.34 4.27 -3.69
C ARG A 244 -9.19 5.32 -4.40
N ASN A 245 -8.60 6.45 -4.79
CA ASN A 245 -9.28 7.54 -5.48
C ASN A 245 -9.23 7.44 -7.03
N TYR A 246 -8.64 6.37 -7.56
CA TYR A 246 -8.38 6.16 -8.98
C TYR A 246 -8.67 4.71 -9.39
N ASN A 247 -9.90 4.26 -9.10
CA ASN A 247 -10.39 2.92 -9.42
C ASN A 247 -9.50 1.78 -8.86
N ASP A 248 -8.91 1.99 -7.68
CA ASP A 248 -8.03 1.04 -7.00
C ASP A 248 -6.83 0.60 -7.85
N ARG A 249 -6.37 1.49 -8.74
CA ARG A 249 -5.28 1.23 -9.68
C ARG A 249 -4.17 2.26 -9.59
N ALA A 250 -2.94 1.78 -9.71
CA ALA A 250 -1.74 2.58 -9.90
C ALA A 250 -0.87 2.00 -11.01
N LEU A 251 0.03 2.82 -11.56
CA LEU A 251 1.09 2.38 -12.47
C LEU A 251 2.44 2.46 -11.74
N LEU A 252 3.21 1.38 -11.77
CA LEU A 252 4.57 1.36 -11.24
C LEU A 252 5.58 1.48 -12.37
N LEU A 253 6.43 2.50 -12.36
CA LEU A 253 7.43 2.77 -13.39
C LEU A 253 8.83 2.70 -12.77
N TYR A 254 9.63 1.73 -13.19
CA TYR A 254 11.05 1.69 -12.86
C TYR A 254 11.85 2.46 -13.90
N ASP A 255 12.46 3.57 -13.50
CA ASP A 255 13.38 4.34 -14.32
C ASP A 255 14.80 3.80 -14.18
N PHE A 256 15.28 3.07 -15.19
CA PHE A 256 16.67 2.62 -15.29
C PHE A 256 17.57 3.62 -16.02
N THR A 257 17.13 4.85 -16.30
CA THR A 257 17.99 5.85 -16.94
C THR A 257 19.21 6.15 -16.07
N GLY A 258 20.40 5.91 -16.62
CA GLY A 258 21.68 6.20 -15.95
C GLY A 258 22.01 5.28 -14.78
N PHE A 259 21.33 4.15 -14.60
CA PHE A 259 21.67 3.20 -13.54
C PHE A 259 23.05 2.56 -13.74
N LYS A 260 23.68 2.17 -12.64
CA LYS A 260 24.88 1.33 -12.61
C LYS A 260 24.54 0.00 -11.94
N LEU A 261 25.38 -1.03 -12.16
CA LEU A 261 25.18 -2.35 -11.53
C LEU A 261 25.18 -2.30 -10.00
N GLU A 262 25.93 -1.38 -9.39
CA GLU A 262 25.93 -1.15 -7.94
C GLU A 262 24.59 -0.65 -7.38
N ASN A 263 23.72 -0.10 -8.24
CA ASN A 263 22.37 0.29 -7.86
C ASN A 263 21.38 -0.87 -7.90
N VAL A 264 21.74 -2.00 -8.52
CA VAL A 264 20.83 -3.14 -8.69
C VAL A 264 20.92 -4.04 -7.46
N ASP A 265 19.96 -3.87 -6.56
CA ASP A 265 19.81 -4.71 -5.39
C ASP A 265 18.78 -5.82 -5.68
N THR A 266 19.29 -7.02 -5.96
CA THR A 266 18.47 -8.19 -6.29
C THR A 266 17.67 -8.69 -5.10
N ALA A 267 18.18 -8.56 -3.88
CA ALA A 267 17.47 -8.96 -2.67
C ALA A 267 16.27 -8.02 -2.41
N PHE A 268 16.50 -6.71 -2.57
CA PHE A 268 15.42 -5.72 -2.53
C PHE A 268 14.36 -5.97 -3.61
N SER A 269 14.79 -6.20 -4.84
CA SER A 269 13.87 -6.45 -5.96
C SER A 269 12.99 -7.67 -5.69
N LYS A 270 13.59 -8.76 -5.19
CA LYS A 270 12.84 -9.96 -4.80
C LYS A 270 11.84 -9.66 -3.67
N THR A 271 12.26 -8.90 -2.66
CA THR A 271 11.39 -8.50 -1.54
C THR A 271 10.16 -7.73 -2.05
N ILE A 272 10.35 -6.69 -2.87
CA ILE A 272 9.24 -5.92 -3.44
C ILE A 272 8.29 -6.82 -4.26
N ILE A 273 8.84 -7.66 -5.14
CA ILE A 273 8.02 -8.55 -5.99
C ILE A 273 7.20 -9.51 -5.13
N THR A 274 7.82 -10.14 -4.13
CA THR A 274 7.13 -11.02 -3.19
C THR A 274 6.04 -10.25 -2.43
N THR A 275 6.33 -9.08 -1.88
CA THR A 275 5.37 -8.27 -1.14
C THR A 275 4.17 -7.83 -2.01
N ILE A 276 4.41 -7.43 -3.26
CA ILE A 276 3.32 -7.10 -4.20
C ILE A 276 2.42 -8.32 -4.44
N GLN A 277 3.02 -9.49 -4.69
CA GLN A 277 2.29 -10.73 -4.96
C GLN A 277 1.47 -11.22 -3.77
N GLU A 278 2.00 -11.09 -2.56
CA GLU A 278 1.38 -11.59 -1.33
C GLU A 278 0.34 -10.62 -0.75
N LEU A 279 0.61 -9.31 -0.78
CA LEU A 279 -0.14 -8.32 0.02
C LEU A 279 -0.99 -7.34 -0.80
N TYR A 280 -0.65 -7.13 -2.07
CA TYR A 280 -1.28 -6.11 -2.92
C TYR A 280 -1.70 -6.66 -4.29
N PRO A 281 -2.44 -7.79 -4.33
CA PRO A 281 -2.89 -8.33 -5.59
C PRO A 281 -3.80 -7.30 -6.27
N HIS A 282 -3.47 -6.96 -7.51
CA HIS A 282 -4.21 -6.02 -8.37
C HIS A 282 -4.09 -4.52 -8.12
N THR A 283 -3.37 -4.05 -7.09
CA THR A 283 -3.15 -2.59 -6.90
C THR A 283 -2.42 -1.96 -8.09
N PHE A 284 -1.44 -2.67 -8.66
CA PHE A 284 -0.74 -2.21 -9.87
C PHE A 284 -1.41 -2.79 -11.12
N GLY A 285 -1.99 -1.90 -11.93
CA GLY A 285 -2.56 -2.25 -13.22
C GLY A 285 -1.49 -2.58 -14.26
N ALA A 286 -0.35 -1.89 -14.17
CA ALA A 286 0.81 -2.09 -15.03
C ALA A 286 2.10 -1.82 -14.24
N THR A 287 3.16 -2.58 -14.56
CA THR A 287 4.53 -2.33 -14.14
C THR A 287 5.38 -2.10 -15.38
N LEU A 288 5.99 -0.92 -15.51
CA LEU A 288 6.83 -0.55 -16.63
C LEU A 288 8.30 -0.52 -16.23
N LEU A 289 9.15 -1.12 -17.04
CA LEU A 289 10.60 -1.10 -16.88
C LEU A 289 11.18 -0.22 -18.00
N PHE A 290 11.46 1.05 -17.69
CA PHE A 290 12.03 1.99 -18.63
C PHE A 290 13.54 1.80 -18.72
N VAL A 291 13.97 1.08 -19.76
CA VAL A 291 15.32 0.52 -19.86
C VAL A 291 15.85 0.71 -21.27
N ASN A 292 16.87 1.54 -21.42
CA ASN A 292 17.60 1.76 -22.67
C ASN A 292 18.99 1.09 -22.70
N SER A 293 19.30 0.23 -21.73
CA SER A 293 20.62 -0.39 -21.56
C SER A 293 20.62 -1.90 -21.84
N TRP A 294 21.61 -2.37 -22.58
CA TRP A 294 21.82 -3.80 -22.87
C TRP A 294 22.14 -4.63 -21.62
N LEU A 295 22.70 -4.01 -20.57
CA LEU A 295 23.03 -4.64 -19.29
C LEU A 295 21.81 -5.27 -18.60
N PHE A 296 20.61 -4.75 -18.86
CA PHE A 296 19.40 -5.22 -18.21
C PHE A 296 18.94 -6.62 -18.66
N SER A 297 19.37 -7.08 -19.84
CA SER A 297 18.95 -8.37 -20.38
C SER A 297 19.28 -9.55 -19.45
N GLY A 298 20.43 -9.51 -18.76
CA GLY A 298 20.81 -10.51 -17.76
C GLY A 298 19.99 -10.38 -16.47
N ILE A 299 19.79 -9.15 -15.99
CA ILE A 299 19.01 -8.84 -14.79
C ILE A 299 17.55 -9.30 -14.97
N TRP A 300 16.96 -9.04 -16.14
CA TRP A 300 15.59 -9.43 -16.45
C TRP A 300 15.36 -10.94 -16.40
N LYS A 301 16.32 -11.74 -16.89
CA LYS A 301 16.21 -13.21 -16.81
C LYS A 301 16.10 -13.70 -15.37
N VAL A 302 16.81 -13.05 -14.45
CA VAL A 302 16.76 -13.38 -13.02
C VAL A 302 15.45 -12.91 -12.40
N ILE A 303 15.10 -11.63 -12.58
CA ILE A 303 13.91 -11.00 -11.98
C ILE A 303 12.62 -11.69 -12.45
N ARG A 304 12.51 -12.01 -13.75
CA ARG A 304 11.33 -12.66 -14.31
C ARG A 304 11.05 -14.02 -13.68
N GLY A 305 12.08 -14.72 -13.19
CA GLY A 305 11.92 -16.01 -12.50
C GLY A 305 11.27 -15.91 -11.11
N TRP A 306 11.17 -14.72 -10.53
CA TRP A 306 10.50 -14.50 -9.24
C TRP A 306 9.05 -14.04 -9.39
N MET A 307 8.66 -13.61 -10.60
CA MET A 307 7.33 -13.12 -10.88
C MET A 307 6.39 -14.29 -11.11
N ASP A 308 5.26 -14.30 -10.41
CA ASP A 308 4.16 -15.19 -10.76
C ASP A 308 3.60 -14.83 -12.16
N PRO A 309 2.83 -15.72 -12.81
CA PRO A 309 2.31 -15.45 -14.14
C PRO A 309 1.47 -14.17 -14.25
N MET A 310 0.82 -13.74 -13.17
CA MET A 310 -0.02 -12.54 -13.15
C MET A 310 0.84 -11.27 -13.15
N VAL A 311 1.83 -11.19 -12.27
CA VAL A 311 2.77 -10.05 -12.22
C VAL A 311 3.60 -9.98 -13.49
N ALA A 312 4.06 -11.12 -14.00
CA ALA A 312 4.81 -11.18 -15.25
C ALA A 312 4.01 -10.64 -16.45
N ARG A 313 2.71 -10.95 -16.54
CA ARG A 313 1.82 -10.46 -17.62
C ARG A 313 1.55 -8.95 -17.55
N ARG A 314 1.69 -8.33 -16.38
CA ARG A 314 1.52 -6.87 -16.18
C ARG A 314 2.82 -6.10 -16.31
N THR A 315 3.93 -6.80 -16.46
CA THR A 315 5.25 -6.19 -16.51
C THR A 315 5.72 -6.03 -17.94
N THR A 316 5.96 -4.80 -18.36
CA THR A 316 6.38 -4.46 -19.72
C THR A 316 7.71 -3.73 -19.71
N ILE A 317 8.64 -4.15 -20.56
CA ILE A 317 9.87 -3.40 -20.81
C ILE A 317 9.58 -2.35 -21.89
N VAL A 318 9.86 -1.09 -21.58
CA VAL A 318 9.73 0.05 -22.49
C VAL A 318 11.13 0.64 -22.74
N LYS A 319 11.56 0.66 -24.01
CA LYS A 319 12.96 0.95 -24.37
C LYS A 319 13.28 2.42 -24.59
N ASP A 320 12.27 3.19 -24.96
CA ASP A 320 12.40 4.59 -25.31
C ASP A 320 11.13 5.36 -24.93
N ILE A 321 11.24 6.69 -24.99
CA ILE A 321 10.15 7.60 -24.59
C ILE A 321 8.89 7.38 -25.44
N LYS A 322 9.03 6.95 -26.70
CA LYS A 322 7.90 6.71 -27.60
C LYS A 322 7.11 5.48 -27.16
N ALA A 323 7.77 4.42 -26.70
CA ALA A 323 7.10 3.27 -26.11
C ALA A 323 6.46 3.62 -24.76
N LEU A 324 7.12 4.44 -23.94
CA LEU A 324 6.55 4.91 -22.67
C LEU A 324 5.28 5.78 -22.87
N GLN A 325 5.26 6.58 -23.94
CA GLN A 325 4.10 7.38 -24.36
C GLN A 325 2.85 6.58 -24.71
N GLU A 326 2.96 5.27 -24.94
CA GLU A 326 1.78 4.42 -25.10
C GLU A 326 0.96 4.36 -23.80
N PHE A 327 1.62 4.54 -22.65
CA PHE A 327 1.04 4.41 -21.31
C PHE A 327 0.81 5.73 -20.57
N ILE A 328 1.70 6.70 -20.75
CA ILE A 328 1.74 7.96 -19.99
C ILE A 328 1.94 9.11 -20.97
N ASP A 329 1.13 10.16 -20.90
CA ASP A 329 1.33 11.32 -21.78
C ASP A 329 2.65 12.05 -21.48
N LEU A 330 3.28 12.65 -22.50
CA LEU A 330 4.55 13.38 -22.35
C LEU A 330 4.53 14.42 -21.23
N SER A 331 3.43 15.15 -21.11
CA SER A 331 3.21 16.16 -20.06
C SER A 331 3.18 15.61 -18.64
N GLN A 332 3.02 14.29 -18.49
CA GLN A 332 2.99 13.56 -17.23
C GLN A 332 4.30 12.79 -16.96
N ILE A 333 5.24 12.75 -17.91
CA ILE A 333 6.54 12.08 -17.75
C ILE A 333 7.60 13.11 -17.32
N PRO A 334 8.41 12.83 -16.29
CA PRO A 334 9.50 13.73 -15.89
C PRO A 334 10.46 14.09 -17.03
N ALA A 335 10.91 15.34 -17.07
CA ALA A 335 11.88 15.82 -18.06
C ALA A 335 13.20 15.02 -18.04
N SER A 336 13.60 14.50 -16.88
CA SER A 336 14.78 13.63 -16.71
C SER A 336 14.70 12.30 -17.47
N MET A 337 13.49 11.89 -17.87
CA MET A 337 13.22 10.68 -18.67
C MET A 337 12.92 11.01 -20.14
N GLY A 338 13.04 12.28 -20.54
CA GLY A 338 12.68 12.76 -21.88
C GLY A 338 11.23 13.22 -22.03
N GLY A 339 10.50 13.40 -20.92
CA GLY A 339 9.15 13.96 -20.91
C GLY A 339 9.11 15.49 -20.81
N GLU A 340 7.93 16.04 -20.51
CA GLU A 340 7.67 17.48 -20.40
C GLU A 340 7.31 17.94 -18.98
N LEU A 341 7.12 17.00 -18.05
CA LEU A 341 6.81 17.32 -16.65
C LEU A 341 8.04 17.90 -15.95
N LYS A 342 8.02 19.22 -15.73
CA LYS A 342 9.08 19.97 -15.02
C LYS A 342 8.82 20.05 -13.52
N LYS A 343 8.42 18.92 -12.90
CA LYS A 343 8.27 18.82 -11.46
C LYS A 343 9.55 18.22 -10.86
N GLU A 344 10.33 19.03 -10.16
CA GLU A 344 11.45 18.54 -9.37
C GLU A 344 10.94 17.94 -8.06
N PHE A 345 11.47 16.78 -7.68
CA PHE A 345 11.19 16.23 -6.36
C PHE A 345 11.99 17.00 -5.31
N LYS A 346 11.29 17.49 -4.31
CA LYS A 346 11.87 18.02 -3.09
C LYS A 346 11.21 17.31 -1.92
N TYR A 347 12.01 16.64 -1.10
CA TYR A 347 11.48 16.05 0.12
C TYR A 347 11.03 17.14 1.09
N VAL A 348 9.79 17.04 1.56
CA VAL A 348 9.21 17.94 2.56
C VAL A 348 9.01 17.11 3.82
N TYR A 349 9.77 17.46 4.86
CA TYR A 349 9.69 16.77 6.14
C TYR A 349 8.29 16.90 6.77
N PRO A 350 7.84 15.88 7.53
CA PRO A 350 6.59 15.94 8.28
C PRO A 350 6.56 17.13 9.24
N ARG A 351 5.38 17.72 9.38
CA ARG A 351 5.08 18.80 10.33
C ARG A 351 3.95 18.36 11.25
N LYS A 352 3.91 18.89 12.47
CA LYS A 352 2.97 18.42 13.49
C LYS A 352 1.52 18.66 13.07
N GLU A 353 1.26 19.82 12.47
CA GLU A 353 -0.08 20.31 12.14
C GLU A 353 -0.82 19.41 11.14
N GLU A 354 -0.08 18.66 10.32
CA GLU A 354 -0.69 17.73 9.34
C GLU A 354 -1.31 16.49 10.02
N ASN A 355 -0.91 16.20 11.25
CA ASN A 355 -1.33 15.04 12.04
C ASN A 355 -2.12 15.44 13.31
N ASP A 356 -2.52 16.71 13.46
CA ASP A 356 -3.24 17.20 14.65
C ASP A 356 -4.47 16.35 15.01
N LYS A 357 -5.20 15.86 13.99
CA LYS A 357 -6.36 14.99 14.21
C LYS A 357 -6.01 13.67 14.89
N MET A 358 -4.79 13.14 14.74
CA MET A 358 -4.39 11.91 15.43
C MET A 358 -4.36 12.08 16.95
N ALA A 359 -4.17 13.31 17.45
CA ALA A 359 -4.21 13.62 18.88
C ALA A 359 -5.65 13.76 19.44
N ASP A 360 -6.66 13.90 18.57
CA ASP A 360 -8.07 13.99 18.97
C ASP A 360 -8.66 12.59 19.26
N GLN A 361 -8.44 12.13 20.49
CA GLN A 361 -8.95 10.84 20.97
C GLN A 361 -10.48 10.76 20.94
N ALA A 362 -11.18 11.87 21.22
CA ALA A 362 -12.64 11.87 21.26
C ALA A 362 -13.23 11.77 19.85
N GLY A 363 -12.69 12.53 18.90
CA GLY A 363 -13.03 12.45 17.48
C GLY A 363 -12.72 11.09 16.89
N ARG A 364 -11.55 10.52 17.22
CA ARG A 364 -11.18 9.16 16.82
C ARG A 364 -12.18 8.12 17.31
N LEU A 365 -12.53 8.13 18.61
CA LEU A 365 -13.50 7.18 19.17
C LEU A 365 -14.88 7.30 18.51
N LYS A 366 -15.30 8.51 18.13
CA LYS A 366 -16.54 8.73 17.37
C LYS A 366 -16.44 8.11 15.98
N ALA A 367 -15.36 8.37 15.24
CA ALA A 367 -15.13 7.82 13.91
C ALA A 367 -15.02 6.28 13.92
N GLU A 368 -14.39 5.69 14.94
CA GLU A 368 -14.33 4.23 15.12
C GLU A 368 -15.72 3.62 15.34
N ARG A 369 -16.59 4.26 16.12
CA ARG A 369 -17.99 3.81 16.29
C ARG A 369 -18.79 3.89 14.99
N GLN A 370 -18.60 4.95 14.21
CA GLN A 370 -19.23 5.08 12.90
C GLN A 370 -18.76 3.97 11.94
N LEU A 371 -17.45 3.69 11.93
CA LEU A 371 -16.89 2.59 11.15
C LEU A 371 -17.46 1.23 11.60
N ALA A 372 -17.47 0.93 12.90
CA ALA A 372 -18.03 -0.31 13.42
C ALA A 372 -19.50 -0.50 13.00
N THR A 373 -20.31 0.56 13.11
CA THR A 373 -21.71 0.55 12.66
C THR A 373 -21.83 0.27 11.15
N ALA A 374 -20.98 0.90 10.32
CA ALA A 374 -20.98 0.69 8.88
C ALA A 374 -20.53 -0.73 8.50
N VAL A 375 -19.53 -1.27 9.20
CA VAL A 375 -19.07 -2.65 9.05
C VAL A 375 -20.19 -3.63 9.41
N ASP A 376 -20.86 -3.46 10.55
CA ASP A 376 -21.95 -4.34 10.98
C ASP A 376 -23.11 -4.33 9.97
N SER A 377 -23.46 -3.15 9.45
CA SER A 377 -24.46 -3.01 8.40
C SER A 377 -24.04 -3.75 7.12
N PHE A 378 -22.80 -3.56 6.66
CA PHE A 378 -22.31 -4.24 5.45
C PHE A 378 -22.24 -5.75 5.62
N VAL A 379 -21.78 -6.25 6.78
CA VAL A 379 -21.76 -7.68 7.10
C VAL A 379 -23.16 -8.25 7.09
N SER A 380 -24.12 -7.58 7.74
CA SER A 380 -25.51 -8.04 7.81
C SER A 380 -26.13 -8.17 6.41
N GLU A 381 -26.03 -7.12 5.59
CA GLU A 381 -26.60 -7.15 4.23
C GLU A 381 -25.86 -8.13 3.31
N THR A 382 -24.55 -8.27 3.47
CA THR A 382 -23.77 -9.23 2.68
C THR A 382 -24.09 -10.68 3.06
N ARG A 383 -24.32 -11.00 4.36
CA ARG A 383 -24.77 -12.34 4.77
C ARG A 383 -26.12 -12.71 4.14
N LYS A 384 -27.11 -11.81 4.19
CA LYS A 384 -28.43 -12.01 3.53
C LYS A 384 -28.29 -12.26 2.03
N TRP A 385 -27.42 -11.50 1.36
CA TRP A 385 -27.11 -11.68 -0.05
C TRP A 385 -26.43 -13.03 -0.32
N THR A 386 -25.52 -13.49 0.53
CA THR A 386 -24.88 -14.81 0.40
C THR A 386 -25.84 -15.98 0.59
N GLU A 387 -26.90 -15.82 1.39
CA GLU A 387 -27.89 -16.87 1.69
C GLU A 387 -28.99 -17.03 0.63
N GLY A 388 -29.00 -16.20 -0.43
CA GLY A 388 -29.93 -16.35 -1.56
C GLY A 388 -31.17 -15.47 -1.51
N SER A 389 -31.15 -14.39 -0.73
CA SER A 389 -32.16 -13.33 -0.87
C SER A 389 -31.89 -12.58 -2.20
N ASP A 390 -32.75 -12.76 -3.20
CA ASP A 390 -32.70 -11.99 -4.45
C ASP A 390 -32.82 -10.49 -4.11
N VAL A 391 -31.72 -9.73 -4.25
CA VAL A 391 -31.78 -8.28 -4.10
C VAL A 391 -32.23 -7.70 -5.45
N ALA A 392 -33.54 -7.53 -5.58
CA ALA A 392 -34.15 -6.92 -6.74
C ALA A 392 -33.69 -5.46 -6.91
N GLY A 393 -33.34 -5.09 -8.15
CA GLY A 393 -33.52 -3.73 -8.67
C GLY A 393 -32.43 -2.71 -8.34
N HIS A 394 -31.77 -2.24 -9.38
CA HIS A 394 -30.87 -1.10 -9.37
C HIS A 394 -31.63 0.16 -8.91
N ASN A 395 -31.32 0.63 -7.69
CA ASN A 395 -31.51 1.97 -7.10
C ASN A 395 -31.86 1.95 -5.59
N ALA A 396 -32.04 0.77 -4.97
CA ALA A 396 -32.27 0.64 -3.53
C ALA A 396 -31.66 -0.65 -2.94
N ASP A 397 -30.48 -1.08 -3.42
CA ASP A 397 -29.76 -2.21 -2.83
C ASP A 397 -29.22 -1.83 -1.43
N PRO A 398 -29.73 -2.41 -0.34
CA PRO A 398 -29.26 -2.12 1.02
C PRO A 398 -27.77 -2.39 1.19
N ARG A 399 -27.21 -3.36 0.45
CA ARG A 399 -25.79 -3.70 0.51
C ARG A 399 -24.93 -2.63 -0.15
N ALA A 400 -25.36 -2.07 -1.28
CA ALA A 400 -24.69 -0.95 -1.92
C ALA A 400 -24.70 0.30 -1.03
N GLN A 401 -25.81 0.56 -0.33
CA GLN A 401 -25.88 1.64 0.66
C GLN A 401 -24.93 1.41 1.84
N ALA A 402 -24.86 0.18 2.35
CA ALA A 402 -23.91 -0.19 3.40
C ALA A 402 -22.45 -0.04 2.94
N ALA A 403 -22.14 -0.37 1.68
CA ALA A 403 -20.82 -0.17 1.09
C ALA A 403 -20.45 1.33 1.02
N ALA A 404 -21.39 2.19 0.60
CA ALA A 404 -21.19 3.63 0.59
C ALA A 404 -21.02 4.21 2.00
N ALA A 405 -21.76 3.70 2.99
CA ALA A 405 -21.58 4.07 4.39
C ALA A 405 -20.20 3.67 4.92
N PHE A 406 -19.70 2.49 4.54
CA PHE A 406 -18.34 2.06 4.84
C PHE A 406 -17.29 3.01 4.23
N ASP A 407 -17.41 3.36 2.94
CA ASP A 407 -16.48 4.29 2.27
C ASP A 407 -16.42 5.65 2.99
N SER A 408 -17.60 6.17 3.35
CA SER A 408 -17.73 7.43 4.08
C SER A 408 -17.10 7.35 5.47
N ALA A 409 -17.39 6.30 6.25
CA ALA A 409 -16.82 6.12 7.58
C ALA A 409 -15.31 5.90 7.55
N ALA A 410 -14.80 5.14 6.57
CA ALA A 410 -13.38 4.95 6.34
C ALA A 410 -12.67 6.26 5.98
N THR A 411 -13.32 7.14 5.21
CA THR A 411 -12.81 8.47 4.88
C THR A 411 -12.79 9.40 6.09
N GLU A 412 -13.83 9.36 6.92
CA GLU A 412 -13.90 10.15 8.16
C GLU A 412 -12.84 9.71 9.19
N LEU A 413 -12.55 8.40 9.27
CA LEU A 413 -11.57 7.83 10.18
C LEU A 413 -10.10 8.07 9.75
N ASP A 414 -9.82 8.16 8.45
CA ASP A 414 -8.46 8.21 7.89
C ASP A 414 -7.51 9.22 8.57
N PRO A 415 -7.90 10.48 8.87
CA PRO A 415 -7.02 11.45 9.51
C PRO A 415 -6.61 11.11 10.94
N PHE A 416 -7.29 10.18 11.59
CA PHE A 416 -7.05 9.81 13.00
C PHE A 416 -6.08 8.63 13.17
N ILE A 417 -5.83 7.86 12.11
CA ILE A 417 -5.25 6.51 12.24
C ILE A 417 -3.91 6.32 11.53
N ARG A 418 -3.44 7.33 10.77
CA ARG A 418 -2.15 7.30 10.08
C ARG A 418 -1.58 8.70 9.89
N ALA A 419 -0.26 8.79 9.85
CA ALA A 419 0.43 10.00 9.45
C ALA A 419 0.19 10.34 7.97
N ARG A 420 0.29 11.63 7.61
CA ARG A 420 0.23 12.07 6.21
C ARG A 420 1.50 11.72 5.44
N PHE A 421 1.33 11.41 4.16
CA PHE A 421 2.45 11.15 3.24
C PHE A 421 3.03 12.43 2.68
N VAL A 422 4.28 12.39 2.19
CA VAL A 422 4.89 13.53 1.48
C VAL A 422 4.07 13.99 0.26
N GLU A 423 3.35 13.08 -0.41
CA GLU A 423 2.44 13.39 -1.53
C GLU A 423 1.20 14.18 -1.13
N GLU A 424 0.82 14.16 0.15
CA GLU A 424 -0.33 14.87 0.71
C GLU A 424 0.07 16.26 1.28
N ARG A 425 1.34 16.65 1.19
CA ARG A 425 1.92 17.88 1.76
C ARG A 425 2.10 19.03 0.79
#